data_AF-A0A1Y3N7D5-F1
#
_entry.id   AF-A0A1Y3N7D5-F1
#
_cell.length_a   1.000
_cell.length_b   1.000
_cell.length_c   1.000
_cell.angle_alpha   90.00
_cell.angle_beta   90.00
_cell.angle_gamma   90.00
#
_symmetry.space_group_name_H-M   'P 1'
#
loop_
_entity.id
_entity.type
_entity.pdbx_description
1 polymer ?
#
loop_
_entity_poly.entity_id
_entity_poly.type
_entity_poly.pdbx_seq_one_letter_code
_entity_poly.pdbx_strand_id
1 'polypeptide(L)'
;MFIKFQKHFCWKLALSLLSVSVIKAVPVTTEEPTYGITLRDTKEKFSIFTDGSAATNIEQLEDGSVSWIATAAGGGGGGVAFYVKANKKEINIANYESIDIEMDYSPVEEKWNVEAKNPSFCLRILPWDSAGMFGGYEDLEYFDTETISGTLTYNVKIPSNFADTIIKSSDYDSILGFAIKFNDYQRGNTDGDQLKVHLKNVKFNAKKNAAEDIVFDDGLKDSQRGSVIEINYPTRDYTVEESALTDADRYEKHAWVYLPAGYDASDKTTKYPVFILIHGFGQNENSWGLSNKGRGGKIKGYMDRGMANGNVEKFILVVASGVASKNWGPNGAGNDVDGFNAFKGELRDDLIPYVRANFNVKEGRDNVALAGLSMGGGQTLRIGIVECLDLISNFAGLSPSLFLGPKEFMDAIDGNKDFDGLKIRNFYMITGDADHRIFVDYDFPGFVKEMKKWDRIENFKDYIFPGGTHDFPVWYKGFNDFIQMVFKYKEVEQQQQQPTPTPTPTPTETPSTTQSKCKIKKTVIKKVCKAKK
;
A
#
# COMPACT_ATOMS: atom_id res chain seq x y z
N MET A 1 21.57 -84.91 -2.20
CA MET A 1 21.28 -86.28 -1.70
C MET A 1 20.12 -86.16 -0.71
N PHE A 2 18.93 -85.84 -1.21
CA PHE A 2 17.83 -86.81 -1.40
C PHE A 2 17.63 -87.77 -0.20
N ILE A 3 16.69 -87.37 0.67
CA ILE A 3 15.54 -88.13 1.18
C ILE A 3 15.77 -89.59 1.64
N LYS A 4 15.48 -89.86 2.92
CA LYS A 4 14.71 -91.03 3.40
C LYS A 4 14.16 -90.71 4.81
N PHE A 5 12.84 -90.47 4.94
CA PHE A 5 11.79 -91.40 5.43
C PHE A 5 11.92 -91.68 6.96
N GLN A 6 10.91 -91.61 7.84
CA GLN A 6 9.45 -91.76 7.68
C GLN A 6 8.71 -91.47 9.02
N LYS A 7 7.39 -91.17 8.93
CA LYS A 7 6.28 -91.40 9.90
C LYS A 7 6.25 -90.56 11.21
N HIS A 8 5.14 -89.96 11.67
CA HIS A 8 3.73 -90.36 11.58
C HIS A 8 2.73 -89.19 11.43
N PHE A 9 1.64 -89.51 10.73
CA PHE A 9 0.42 -88.72 10.50
C PHE A 9 -0.52 -88.81 11.70
N CYS A 10 -1.13 -87.69 12.11
CA CYS A 10 -2.37 -87.65 12.88
C CYS A 10 -3.26 -86.52 12.33
N TRP A 11 -4.50 -86.88 11.99
CA TRP A 11 -5.53 -86.01 11.42
C TRP A 11 -5.96 -84.90 12.39
N LYS A 12 -6.27 -83.71 11.85
CA LYS A 12 -7.46 -82.93 12.19
C LYS A 12 -7.78 -81.90 11.10
N LEU A 13 -9.02 -81.96 10.62
CA LEU A 13 -9.65 -81.12 9.62
C LEU A 13 -9.89 -79.73 10.22
N ALA A 14 -9.42 -78.66 9.59
CA ALA A 14 -9.78 -77.28 9.91
C ALA A 14 -10.64 -76.72 8.77
N LEU A 15 -11.96 -76.68 8.98
CA LEU A 15 -12.88 -75.91 8.14
C LEU A 15 -12.80 -74.44 8.53
N SER A 16 -12.64 -73.57 7.54
CA SER A 16 -12.80 -72.13 7.67
C SER A 16 -14.29 -71.78 7.88
N LEU A 17 -14.60 -71.09 8.97
CA LEU A 17 -15.89 -70.44 9.18
C LEU A 17 -15.71 -68.94 8.95
N LEU A 18 -16.32 -68.44 7.87
CA LEU A 18 -16.48 -67.02 7.62
C LEU A 18 -17.38 -66.41 8.70
N SER A 19 -16.87 -65.40 9.41
CA SER A 19 -17.68 -64.51 10.23
C SER A 19 -18.39 -63.49 9.33
N VAL A 20 -19.69 -63.62 9.16
CA VAL A 20 -20.56 -62.60 8.55
C VAL A 20 -20.82 -61.52 9.61
N SER A 21 -20.25 -60.33 9.41
CA SER A 21 -20.65 -59.13 10.17
C SER A 21 -21.68 -58.36 9.36
N VAL A 22 -22.89 -58.25 9.90
CA VAL A 22 -23.98 -57.44 9.36
C VAL A 22 -23.67 -55.98 9.63
N ILE A 23 -23.36 -55.21 8.58
CA ILE A 23 -23.23 -53.75 8.66
C ILE A 23 -24.65 -53.17 8.66
N LYS A 24 -25.05 -52.53 9.76
CA LYS A 24 -26.22 -51.65 9.77
C LYS A 24 -25.95 -50.49 8.81
N ALA A 25 -26.80 -50.32 7.79
CA ALA A 25 -26.84 -49.10 7.01
C ALA A 25 -27.25 -47.94 7.93
N VAL A 26 -26.28 -47.08 8.24
CA VAL A 26 -26.55 -45.74 8.76
C VAL A 26 -26.94 -44.90 7.53
N PRO A 27 -27.97 -44.03 7.60
CA PRO A 27 -28.29 -43.15 6.48
C PRO A 27 -27.06 -42.31 6.15
N VAL A 28 -26.77 -42.14 4.87
CA VAL A 28 -25.80 -41.15 4.39
C VAL A 28 -26.30 -39.79 4.87
N THR A 29 -25.74 -39.32 5.98
CA THR A 29 -25.77 -37.90 6.32
C THR A 29 -24.98 -37.22 5.23
N THR A 30 -25.64 -36.32 4.49
CA THR A 30 -25.06 -35.44 3.46
C THR A 30 -23.62 -35.06 3.84
N GLU A 31 -22.63 -35.72 3.23
CA GLU A 31 -21.23 -35.42 3.51
C GLU A 31 -20.95 -33.98 3.08
N GLU A 32 -20.52 -33.20 4.06
CA GLU A 32 -19.93 -31.88 3.89
C GLU A 32 -18.78 -31.92 2.87
N PRO A 33 -18.49 -30.80 2.19
CA PRO A 33 -17.69 -30.78 0.97
C PRO A 33 -16.31 -31.46 1.13
N THR A 34 -15.90 -32.24 0.13
CA THR A 34 -14.58 -32.90 0.07
C THR A 34 -13.42 -31.90 -0.07
N TYR A 35 -13.69 -30.68 -0.53
CA TYR A 35 -12.70 -29.62 -0.78
C TYR A 35 -12.99 -28.33 0.00
N GLY A 36 -11.96 -27.55 0.30
CA GLY A 36 -12.10 -26.23 0.96
C GLY A 36 -10.96 -25.85 1.89
N ILE A 37 -11.21 -24.81 2.69
CA ILE A 37 -10.32 -24.30 3.73
C ILE A 37 -10.73 -24.92 5.06
N THR A 38 -9.82 -25.62 5.72
CA THR A 38 -10.05 -26.24 7.02
C THR A 38 -9.42 -25.38 8.12
N LEU A 39 -10.22 -25.03 9.13
CA LEU A 39 -9.83 -24.20 10.26
C LEU A 39 -10.38 -24.82 11.56
N ARG A 40 -9.53 -25.30 12.47
CA ARG A 40 -9.96 -25.86 13.77
C ARG A 40 -11.16 -26.81 13.66
N ASP A 41 -11.01 -27.78 12.76
CA ASP A 41 -12.01 -28.83 12.50
C ASP A 41 -13.33 -28.33 11.86
N THR A 42 -13.41 -27.07 11.44
CA THR A 42 -14.46 -26.57 10.52
C THR A 42 -13.94 -26.55 9.09
N LYS A 43 -14.86 -26.66 8.11
CA LYS A 43 -14.53 -26.54 6.68
C LYS A 43 -15.34 -25.44 6.02
N GLU A 44 -14.64 -24.53 5.36
CA GLU A 44 -15.17 -23.39 4.63
C GLU A 44 -14.99 -23.63 3.12
N LYS A 45 -15.96 -23.22 2.30
CA LYS A 45 -15.75 -23.18 0.85
C LYS A 45 -14.73 -22.08 0.52
N PHE A 46 -13.88 -22.33 -0.48
CA PHE A 46 -12.99 -21.29 -0.98
C PHE A 46 -13.81 -20.05 -1.37
N SER A 47 -13.35 -18.89 -0.93
CA SER A 47 -13.98 -17.60 -1.24
C SER A 47 -12.90 -16.71 -1.83
N ILE A 48 -13.08 -16.26 -3.06
CA ILE A 48 -12.03 -15.61 -3.85
C ILE A 48 -12.02 -14.11 -3.60
N PHE A 49 -10.84 -13.51 -3.54
CA PHE A 49 -10.67 -12.06 -3.71
C PHE A 49 -10.81 -11.70 -5.18
N THR A 50 -11.86 -10.98 -5.52
CA THR A 50 -12.21 -10.68 -6.93
C THR A 50 -11.35 -9.61 -7.57
N ASP A 51 -10.45 -8.97 -6.83
CA ASP A 51 -9.71 -7.78 -7.28
C ASP A 51 -8.21 -8.08 -7.51
N GLY A 52 -7.72 -7.68 -8.68
CA GLY A 52 -6.29 -7.58 -8.97
C GLY A 52 -5.58 -8.91 -9.19
N SER A 53 -6.24 -9.95 -9.72
CA SER A 53 -5.54 -11.16 -10.15
C SER A 53 -5.22 -11.11 -11.66
N ALA A 54 -4.01 -11.52 -12.04
CA ALA A 54 -3.63 -11.78 -13.43
C ALA A 54 -3.98 -13.21 -13.88
N ALA A 55 -4.56 -14.02 -12.99
CA ALA A 55 -5.07 -15.33 -13.35
C ALA A 55 -6.31 -15.20 -14.25
N THR A 56 -6.43 -16.11 -15.21
CA THR A 56 -7.59 -16.21 -16.08
C THR A 56 -8.34 -17.51 -15.80
N ASN A 57 -9.57 -17.61 -16.30
CA ASN A 57 -10.41 -18.81 -16.16
C ASN A 57 -10.52 -19.30 -14.71
N ILE A 58 -10.73 -18.35 -13.79
CA ILE A 58 -10.91 -18.66 -12.38
C ILE A 58 -12.31 -19.27 -12.21
N GLU A 59 -12.36 -20.55 -11.89
CA GLU A 59 -13.60 -21.32 -11.79
C GLU A 59 -13.69 -21.95 -10.40
N GLN A 60 -14.77 -21.63 -9.68
CA GLN A 60 -15.18 -22.38 -8.50
C GLN A 60 -16.07 -23.54 -8.95
N LEU A 61 -15.61 -24.76 -8.70
CA LEU A 61 -16.29 -25.99 -9.15
C LEU A 61 -17.41 -26.38 -8.17
N GLU A 62 -18.34 -27.24 -8.62
CA GLU A 62 -19.49 -27.69 -7.83
C GLU A 62 -19.08 -28.38 -6.52
N ASP A 63 -17.94 -29.07 -6.53
CA ASP A 63 -17.36 -29.75 -5.37
C ASP A 63 -16.69 -28.81 -4.35
N GLY A 64 -16.66 -27.50 -4.64
CA GLY A 64 -16.12 -26.45 -3.78
C GLY A 64 -14.64 -26.14 -3.98
N SER A 65 -13.92 -26.91 -4.82
CA SER A 65 -12.54 -26.62 -5.22
C SER A 65 -12.45 -25.43 -6.19
N VAL A 66 -11.24 -24.91 -6.40
CA VAL A 66 -11.03 -23.76 -7.31
C VAL A 66 -9.93 -24.07 -8.31
N SER A 67 -10.18 -23.80 -9.59
CA SER A 67 -9.17 -23.90 -10.64
C SER A 67 -8.94 -22.56 -11.33
N TRP A 68 -7.74 -22.36 -11.86
CA TRP A 68 -7.39 -21.17 -12.65
C TRP A 68 -6.22 -21.43 -13.60
N ILE A 69 -6.02 -20.52 -14.55
CA ILE A 69 -4.81 -20.43 -15.38
C ILE A 69 -3.90 -19.35 -14.79
N ALA A 70 -2.74 -19.79 -14.29
CA ALA A 70 -1.70 -18.92 -13.79
C ALA A 70 -0.73 -18.57 -14.92
N THR A 71 -0.59 -17.28 -15.22
CA THR A 71 0.35 -16.79 -16.24
C THR A 71 1.58 -16.14 -15.58
N ALA A 72 2.78 -16.50 -16.02
CA ALA A 72 4.01 -15.78 -15.71
C ALA A 72 3.97 -14.40 -16.38
N ALA A 73 4.12 -13.32 -15.59
CA ALA A 73 4.06 -11.95 -16.12
C ALA A 73 4.83 -10.97 -15.23
N GLY A 74 6.05 -10.59 -15.60
CA GLY A 74 6.78 -9.47 -15.02
C GLY A 74 7.07 -9.57 -13.51
N GLY A 75 7.02 -10.77 -12.93
CA GLY A 75 7.05 -10.99 -11.47
C GLY A 75 5.73 -10.68 -10.74
N GLY A 76 4.69 -10.24 -11.46
CA GLY A 76 3.33 -10.02 -10.95
C GLY A 76 2.55 -11.32 -10.68
N GLY A 77 2.88 -12.42 -11.39
CA GLY A 77 2.42 -13.79 -11.17
C GLY A 77 0.90 -14.02 -11.23
N GLY A 78 0.43 -15.00 -12.02
CA GLY A 78 -0.98 -15.37 -12.16
C GLY A 78 -1.58 -16.13 -10.96
N GLY A 79 -1.39 -15.62 -9.75
CA GLY A 79 -1.94 -16.23 -8.54
C GLY A 79 -3.42 -15.90 -8.31
N VAL A 80 -4.03 -16.58 -7.34
CA VAL A 80 -5.37 -16.27 -6.83
C VAL A 80 -5.29 -16.11 -5.32
N ALA A 81 -6.02 -15.13 -4.79
CA ALA A 81 -6.14 -14.88 -3.37
C ALA A 81 -7.50 -15.36 -2.83
N PHE A 82 -7.51 -15.89 -1.61
CA PHE A 82 -8.65 -16.50 -0.96
C PHE A 82 -8.85 -15.94 0.44
N TYR A 83 -10.09 -15.66 0.83
CA TYR A 83 -10.45 -15.39 2.22
C TYR A 83 -10.31 -16.66 3.04
N VAL A 84 -9.79 -16.58 4.26
CA VAL A 84 -9.67 -17.75 5.15
C VAL A 84 -11.06 -18.25 5.60
N LYS A 85 -12.01 -17.33 5.83
CA LYS A 85 -13.39 -17.62 6.25
C LYS A 85 -14.39 -17.12 5.21
N ALA A 86 -15.48 -17.84 4.95
CA ALA A 86 -16.49 -17.42 3.98
C ALA A 86 -17.22 -16.12 4.39
N ASN A 87 -17.33 -15.87 5.69
CA ASN A 87 -17.87 -14.61 6.24
C ASN A 87 -16.87 -13.45 6.24
N LYS A 88 -15.67 -13.63 5.66
CA LYS A 88 -14.59 -12.64 5.55
C LYS A 88 -14.08 -12.09 6.88
N LYS A 89 -14.37 -12.76 8.00
CA LYS A 89 -13.75 -12.44 9.29
C LYS A 89 -12.33 -12.96 9.33
N GLU A 90 -11.50 -12.28 10.10
CA GLU A 90 -10.09 -12.56 10.25
C GLU A 90 -9.83 -13.78 11.17
N ILE A 91 -8.60 -14.28 11.11
CA ILE A 91 -8.01 -15.22 12.08
C ILE A 91 -6.70 -14.65 12.60
N ASN A 92 -6.20 -15.12 13.74
CA ASN A 92 -4.88 -14.69 14.24
C ASN A 92 -3.82 -15.69 13.84
N ILE A 93 -2.86 -15.28 12.99
CA ILE A 93 -1.86 -16.21 12.46
C ILE A 93 -0.97 -16.80 13.56
N ALA A 94 -0.80 -16.09 14.68
CA ALA A 94 -0.04 -16.56 15.83
C ALA A 94 -0.62 -17.84 16.46
N ASN A 95 -1.89 -18.15 16.21
CA ASN A 95 -2.52 -19.37 16.71
C ASN A 95 -2.18 -20.63 15.91
N TYR A 96 -1.54 -20.50 14.75
CA TYR A 96 -1.30 -21.60 13.81
C TYR A 96 0.19 -21.92 13.69
N GLU A 97 0.53 -23.19 13.46
CA GLU A 97 1.91 -23.67 13.32
C GLU A 97 2.28 -24.11 11.91
N SER A 98 1.30 -24.48 11.09
CA SER A 98 1.53 -24.83 9.68
C SER A 98 0.26 -24.76 8.85
N ILE A 99 0.44 -24.70 7.54
CA ILE A 99 -0.63 -24.72 6.54
C ILE A 99 -0.37 -25.90 5.59
N ASP A 100 -1.30 -26.85 5.52
CA ASP A 100 -1.24 -27.90 4.51
C ASP A 100 -1.91 -27.42 3.24
N ILE A 101 -1.31 -27.66 2.09
CA ILE A 101 -1.84 -27.36 0.76
C ILE A 101 -1.92 -28.64 -0.04
N GLU A 102 -3.06 -28.86 -0.70
CA GLU A 102 -3.23 -29.90 -1.71
C GLU A 102 -3.74 -29.27 -3.01
N MET A 103 -2.98 -29.42 -4.10
CA MET A 103 -3.37 -28.92 -5.41
C MET A 103 -2.80 -29.76 -6.55
N ASP A 104 -3.50 -29.78 -7.67
CA ASP A 104 -3.00 -30.35 -8.92
C ASP A 104 -2.53 -29.22 -9.85
N TYR A 105 -1.49 -29.49 -10.65
CA TYR A 105 -0.96 -28.51 -11.59
C TYR A 105 -0.45 -29.17 -12.87
N SER A 106 -0.60 -28.47 -13.99
CA SER A 106 -0.11 -28.93 -15.29
C SER A 106 0.11 -27.76 -16.26
N PRO A 107 1.10 -27.82 -17.16
CA PRO A 107 1.25 -26.83 -18.23
C PRO A 107 -0.01 -26.70 -19.08
N VAL A 108 -0.28 -25.47 -19.54
CA VAL A 108 -1.25 -25.26 -20.61
C VAL A 108 -0.59 -25.60 -21.95
N GLU A 109 -1.28 -26.36 -22.79
CA GLU A 109 -0.79 -26.80 -24.10
C GLU A 109 -0.34 -25.60 -24.95
N GLU A 110 0.83 -25.71 -25.61
CA GLU A 110 1.47 -24.65 -26.42
C GLU A 110 1.81 -23.34 -25.68
N LYS A 111 1.58 -23.27 -24.37
CA LYS A 111 1.80 -22.07 -23.55
C LYS A 111 2.87 -22.29 -22.48
N TRP A 112 3.72 -23.28 -22.65
CA TRP A 112 4.82 -23.55 -21.75
C TRP A 112 6.12 -23.67 -22.54
N ASN A 113 7.07 -22.78 -22.25
CA ASN A 113 8.36 -22.78 -22.90
C ASN A 113 9.11 -24.09 -22.61
N VAL A 114 9.73 -24.67 -23.64
CA VAL A 114 10.54 -25.89 -23.53
C VAL A 114 11.76 -25.72 -22.63
N GLU A 115 12.24 -24.48 -22.45
CA GLU A 115 13.35 -24.14 -21.56
C GLU A 115 12.87 -23.73 -20.15
N ALA A 116 11.56 -23.65 -19.90
CA ALA A 116 11.05 -23.23 -18.60
C ALA A 116 11.37 -24.27 -17.52
N LYS A 117 11.75 -23.78 -16.35
CA LYS A 117 12.00 -24.64 -15.18
C LYS A 117 10.70 -25.26 -14.66
N ASN A 118 10.84 -26.29 -13.82
CA ASN A 118 9.70 -26.81 -13.05
C ASN A 118 8.96 -25.66 -12.33
N PRO A 119 7.63 -25.76 -12.23
CA PRO A 119 6.83 -24.76 -11.53
C PRO A 119 7.31 -24.52 -10.10
N SER A 120 7.13 -23.28 -9.66
CA SER A 120 7.32 -22.90 -8.28
C SER A 120 6.23 -21.96 -7.83
N PHE A 121 5.97 -21.99 -6.52
CA PHE A 121 4.90 -21.26 -5.92
C PHE A 121 5.35 -20.47 -4.70
N CYS A 122 4.70 -19.34 -4.48
CA CYS A 122 4.81 -18.56 -3.25
C CYS A 122 3.46 -18.58 -2.54
N LEU A 123 3.45 -19.00 -1.27
CA LEU A 123 2.32 -18.80 -0.38
C LEU A 123 2.49 -17.45 0.32
N ARG A 124 1.50 -16.58 0.11
CA ARG A 124 1.43 -15.26 0.73
C ARG A 124 0.29 -15.20 1.71
N ILE A 125 0.47 -14.43 2.77
CA ILE A 125 -0.54 -14.15 3.76
C ILE A 125 -1.04 -12.73 3.56
N LEU A 126 -2.37 -12.55 3.59
CA LEU A 126 -3.03 -11.26 3.48
C LEU A 126 -3.43 -10.80 4.90
N PRO A 127 -2.75 -9.80 5.48
CA PRO A 127 -3.16 -9.18 6.72
C PRO A 127 -4.58 -8.59 6.65
N TRP A 128 -5.12 -8.22 7.81
CA TRP A 128 -6.47 -7.66 7.95
C TRP A 128 -6.72 -6.39 7.10
N ASP A 129 -5.68 -5.62 6.80
CA ASP A 129 -5.72 -4.37 6.05
C ASP A 129 -5.33 -4.53 4.57
N SER A 130 -5.27 -5.76 4.04
CA SER A 130 -5.10 -6.00 2.62
C SER A 130 -6.28 -5.49 1.78
N ALA A 131 -5.99 -4.96 0.59
CA ALA A 131 -7.01 -4.47 -0.36
C ALA A 131 -7.05 -5.25 -1.69
N GLY A 132 -6.38 -6.40 -1.77
CA GLY A 132 -6.36 -7.26 -2.95
C GLY A 132 -5.03 -8.02 -3.10
N MET A 133 -4.84 -8.71 -4.23
CA MET A 133 -3.66 -9.57 -4.45
C MET A 133 -2.33 -8.80 -4.49
N PHE A 134 -2.36 -7.52 -4.86
CA PHE A 134 -1.16 -6.68 -4.97
C PHE A 134 -0.94 -5.72 -3.79
N GLY A 135 -1.93 -5.59 -2.90
CA GLY A 135 -1.90 -4.60 -1.82
C GLY A 135 -1.87 -5.25 -0.44
N GLY A 136 -0.70 -5.20 0.20
CA GLY A 136 -0.49 -5.61 1.58
C GLY A 136 -0.49 -7.12 1.77
N TYR A 137 0.62 -7.79 1.51
CA TYR A 137 0.83 -9.21 1.82
C TYR A 137 2.20 -9.40 2.46
N GLU A 138 2.37 -10.53 3.16
CA GLU A 138 3.66 -11.00 3.63
C GLU A 138 3.93 -12.37 3.05
N ASP A 139 5.12 -12.55 2.46
CA ASP A 139 5.56 -13.83 1.93
C ASP A 139 5.81 -14.78 3.10
N LEU A 140 5.13 -15.93 3.11
CA LEU A 140 5.30 -16.93 4.14
C LEU A 140 6.36 -17.96 3.73
N GLU A 141 6.20 -18.57 2.56
CA GLU A 141 7.15 -19.55 2.06
C GLU A 141 7.10 -19.65 0.54
N TYR A 142 8.27 -19.89 -0.03
CA TYR A 142 8.46 -20.26 -1.43
C TYR A 142 8.80 -21.75 -1.52
N PHE A 143 8.17 -22.47 -2.45
CA PHE A 143 8.43 -23.89 -2.66
C PHE A 143 8.42 -24.26 -4.15
N ASP A 144 9.42 -25.07 -4.54
CA ASP A 144 9.59 -25.60 -5.89
C ASP A 144 8.90 -26.96 -6.05
N THR A 145 8.49 -27.29 -7.27
CA THR A 145 8.04 -28.65 -7.61
C THR A 145 9.15 -29.48 -8.25
N GLU A 146 9.12 -30.79 -8.01
CA GLU A 146 10.08 -31.73 -8.61
C GLU A 146 9.76 -32.08 -10.06
N THR A 147 8.50 -31.89 -10.46
CA THR A 147 7.99 -32.19 -11.80
C THR A 147 7.22 -31.02 -12.37
N ILE A 148 7.15 -30.96 -13.71
CA ILE A 148 6.42 -29.95 -14.46
C ILE A 148 4.88 -30.05 -14.30
N SER A 149 4.36 -31.23 -13.97
CA SER A 149 2.95 -31.48 -13.68
C SER A 149 2.80 -32.56 -12.61
N GLY A 150 1.68 -32.53 -11.89
CA GLY A 150 1.35 -33.54 -10.88
C GLY A 150 0.44 -33.01 -9.79
N THR A 151 0.39 -33.76 -8.69
CA THR A 151 -0.27 -33.37 -7.44
C THR A 151 0.78 -32.90 -6.45
N LEU A 152 0.63 -31.68 -5.95
CA LEU A 152 1.40 -31.15 -4.83
C LEU A 152 0.63 -31.36 -3.53
N THR A 153 1.28 -31.97 -2.55
CA THR A 153 0.87 -31.93 -1.13
C THR A 153 2.02 -31.38 -0.32
N TYR A 154 1.84 -30.22 0.30
CA TYR A 154 2.92 -29.50 0.95
C TYR A 154 2.50 -28.96 2.32
N ASN A 155 3.33 -29.16 3.34
CA ASN A 155 3.14 -28.61 4.68
C ASN A 155 4.04 -27.39 4.85
N VAL A 156 3.46 -26.20 4.67
CA VAL A 156 4.13 -24.92 4.89
C VAL A 156 4.28 -24.69 6.40
N LYS A 157 5.50 -24.60 6.91
CA LYS A 157 5.72 -24.29 8.32
C LYS A 157 5.56 -22.80 8.56
N ILE A 158 4.83 -22.40 9.60
CA ILE A 158 4.76 -21.00 10.02
C ILE A 158 5.93 -20.74 10.98
N PRO A 159 6.91 -19.90 10.60
CA PRO A 159 8.02 -19.56 11.49
C PRO A 159 7.51 -18.92 12.78
N SER A 160 8.16 -19.24 13.91
CA SER A 160 7.73 -18.74 15.23
C SER A 160 7.65 -17.21 15.33
N ASN A 161 8.46 -16.49 14.54
CA ASN A 161 8.51 -15.04 14.46
C ASN A 161 7.64 -14.44 13.34
N PHE A 162 6.90 -15.25 12.58
CA PHE A 162 6.13 -14.74 11.44
C PHE A 162 4.98 -13.83 11.87
N ALA A 163 4.35 -14.10 13.02
CA ALA A 163 3.36 -13.19 13.59
C ALA A 163 3.96 -11.80 13.86
N ASP A 164 5.20 -11.72 14.35
CA ASP A 164 5.89 -10.45 14.55
C ASP A 164 6.15 -9.73 13.22
N THR A 165 6.36 -10.47 12.12
CA THR A 165 6.45 -9.90 10.76
C THR A 165 5.13 -9.26 10.35
N ILE A 166 4.01 -9.96 10.52
CA ILE A 166 2.67 -9.40 10.23
C ILE A 166 2.41 -8.16 11.10
N ILE A 167 2.71 -8.23 12.40
CA ILE A 167 2.51 -7.10 13.32
C ILE A 167 3.36 -5.90 12.90
N LYS A 168 4.63 -6.11 12.52
CA LYS A 168 5.49 -5.01 12.05
C LYS A 168 4.96 -4.35 10.77
N SER A 169 4.24 -5.11 9.94
CA SER A 169 3.77 -4.62 8.65
C SER A 169 2.30 -4.18 8.64
N SER A 170 1.49 -4.55 9.63
CA SER A 170 0.05 -4.29 9.68
C SER A 170 -0.47 -3.92 11.08
N ASP A 171 0.42 -3.69 12.04
CA ASP A 171 0.17 -3.41 13.47
C ASP A 171 -0.49 -4.54 14.28
N TYR A 172 -1.03 -5.57 13.61
CA TYR A 172 -1.75 -6.69 14.20
C TYR A 172 -1.37 -8.00 13.51
N ASP A 173 -1.54 -9.13 14.19
CA ASP A 173 -1.28 -10.48 13.65
C ASP A 173 -2.53 -11.11 12.99
N SER A 174 -3.60 -10.33 12.84
CA SER A 174 -4.82 -10.79 12.20
C SER A 174 -4.67 -10.81 10.68
N ILE A 175 -5.15 -11.88 10.08
CA ILE A 175 -5.08 -12.13 8.64
C ILE A 175 -6.48 -12.36 8.08
N LEU A 176 -6.72 -11.81 6.90
CA LEU A 176 -7.97 -11.89 6.16
C LEU A 176 -7.98 -13.09 5.19
N GLY A 177 -6.81 -13.41 4.63
CA GLY A 177 -6.69 -14.34 3.52
C GLY A 177 -5.28 -14.88 3.30
N PHE A 178 -5.14 -15.64 2.22
CA PHE A 178 -3.85 -16.07 1.67
C PHE A 178 -3.91 -16.05 0.14
N ALA A 179 -2.76 -16.03 -0.52
CA ALA A 179 -2.66 -16.16 -1.97
C ALA A 179 -1.63 -17.21 -2.36
N ILE A 180 -1.91 -17.95 -3.43
CA ILE A 180 -0.96 -18.88 -4.04
C ILE A 180 -0.57 -18.28 -5.39
N LYS A 181 0.71 -17.92 -5.54
CA LYS A 181 1.24 -17.30 -6.75
C LYS A 181 2.20 -18.25 -7.47
N PHE A 182 2.06 -18.33 -8.79
CA PHE A 182 2.98 -19.04 -9.68
C PHE A 182 4.05 -18.09 -10.24
N ASN A 183 5.29 -18.56 -10.31
CA ASN A 183 6.45 -17.86 -10.90
C ASN A 183 6.63 -16.42 -10.40
N ASP A 184 6.47 -16.24 -9.10
CA ASP A 184 6.70 -14.96 -8.45
C ASP A 184 8.21 -14.63 -8.46
N TYR A 185 8.58 -13.37 -8.64
CA TYR A 185 9.97 -12.91 -8.76
C TYR A 185 10.79 -13.46 -9.95
N GLN A 186 10.13 -13.86 -11.06
CA GLN A 186 10.78 -14.28 -12.30
C GLN A 186 11.84 -15.39 -12.13
N ARG A 187 11.51 -16.43 -11.35
CA ARG A 187 12.46 -17.49 -10.96
C ARG A 187 12.67 -18.57 -12.02
N GLY A 188 12.70 -18.18 -13.28
CA GLY A 188 13.14 -19.02 -14.40
C GLY A 188 12.04 -19.53 -15.33
N ASN A 189 10.83 -18.96 -15.28
CA ASN A 189 9.84 -19.08 -16.37
C ASN A 189 9.71 -17.74 -17.10
N THR A 190 9.45 -17.82 -18.40
CA THR A 190 9.36 -16.66 -19.31
C THR A 190 7.97 -16.05 -19.22
N ASP A 191 7.87 -14.73 -19.39
CA ASP A 191 6.57 -14.06 -19.47
C ASP A 191 5.71 -14.68 -20.58
N GLY A 192 4.47 -15.03 -20.22
CA GLY A 192 3.53 -15.76 -21.08
C GLY A 192 3.47 -17.27 -20.81
N ASP A 193 4.36 -17.85 -20.00
CA ASP A 193 4.25 -19.25 -19.58
C ASP A 193 2.99 -19.45 -18.72
N GLN A 194 2.18 -20.47 -19.04
CA GLN A 194 0.89 -20.72 -18.39
C GLN A 194 0.79 -22.10 -17.74
N LEU A 195 0.29 -22.10 -16.50
CA LEU A 195 0.05 -23.29 -15.70
C LEU A 195 -1.43 -23.37 -15.32
N LYS A 196 -2.08 -24.49 -15.61
CA LYS A 196 -3.38 -24.81 -15.00
C LYS A 196 -3.14 -25.25 -13.56
N VAL A 197 -3.84 -24.63 -12.63
CA VAL A 197 -3.80 -24.97 -11.20
C VAL A 197 -5.19 -25.34 -10.72
N HIS A 198 -5.30 -26.37 -9.88
CA HIS A 198 -6.53 -26.83 -9.26
C HIS A 198 -6.30 -27.03 -7.76
N LEU A 199 -6.73 -26.04 -6.96
CA LEU A 199 -6.61 -26.05 -5.51
C LEU A 199 -7.76 -26.84 -4.88
N LYS A 200 -7.40 -27.90 -4.15
CA LYS A 200 -8.34 -28.86 -3.55
C LYS A 200 -8.55 -28.59 -2.06
N ASN A 201 -7.48 -28.51 -1.28
CA ASN A 201 -7.57 -28.34 0.16
C ASN A 201 -6.49 -27.39 0.69
N VAL A 202 -6.88 -26.55 1.66
CA VAL A 202 -5.95 -25.78 2.47
C VAL A 202 -6.31 -25.96 3.94
N LYS A 203 -5.40 -26.49 4.77
CA LYS A 203 -5.68 -26.72 6.20
C LYS A 203 -4.75 -25.89 7.07
N PHE A 204 -5.33 -25.01 7.86
CA PHE A 204 -4.64 -24.26 8.90
C PHE A 204 -4.57 -25.11 10.17
N ASN A 205 -3.37 -25.56 10.53
CA ASN A 205 -3.13 -26.39 11.70
C ASN A 205 -2.86 -25.49 12.92
N ALA A 206 -3.80 -25.49 13.87
CA ALA A 206 -3.68 -24.72 15.10
C ALA A 206 -2.62 -25.33 16.02
N LYS A 207 -1.86 -24.47 16.72
CA LYS A 207 -0.95 -24.90 17.79
C LYS A 207 -1.75 -25.62 18.88
N LYS A 208 -1.11 -26.57 19.55
CA LYS A 208 -1.69 -27.22 20.74
C LYS A 208 -2.10 -26.17 21.77
N ASN A 209 -3.36 -26.21 22.20
CA ASN A 209 -3.97 -25.26 23.14
C ASN A 209 -4.00 -23.79 22.66
N ALA A 210 -3.95 -23.55 21.35
CA ALA A 210 -4.11 -22.20 20.81
C ALA A 210 -5.45 -21.59 21.25
N ALA A 211 -5.43 -20.32 21.67
CA ALA A 211 -6.64 -19.56 21.94
C ALA A 211 -7.56 -19.56 20.72
N GLU A 212 -8.87 -19.37 20.92
CA GLU A 212 -9.79 -19.16 19.80
C GLU A 212 -9.42 -17.89 19.03
N ASP A 213 -9.77 -17.85 17.73
CA ASP A 213 -9.59 -16.64 16.95
C ASP A 213 -10.62 -15.61 17.39
N ILE A 214 -10.14 -14.46 17.87
CA ILE A 214 -11.00 -13.35 18.27
C ILE A 214 -11.40 -12.52 17.04
N VAL A 215 -12.53 -11.83 17.14
CA VAL A 215 -12.94 -10.86 16.11
C VAL A 215 -11.93 -9.72 16.10
N PHE A 216 -11.45 -9.35 14.90
CA PHE A 216 -10.53 -8.24 14.74
C PHE A 216 -11.13 -6.93 15.25
N ASP A 217 -10.36 -6.21 16.05
CA ASP A 217 -10.68 -4.86 16.52
C ASP A 217 -9.38 -4.05 16.61
N ASP A 218 -9.27 -2.98 15.81
CA ASP A 218 -8.14 -2.04 15.86
C ASP A 218 -8.40 -0.86 16.83
N GLY A 219 -9.48 -0.92 17.60
CA GLY A 219 -9.89 0.09 18.57
C GLY A 219 -10.49 1.35 17.96
N LEU A 220 -10.65 1.42 16.63
CA LEU A 220 -11.20 2.58 15.95
C LEU A 220 -12.71 2.47 15.75
N LYS A 221 -13.42 3.54 16.13
CA LYS A 221 -14.82 3.74 15.76
C LYS A 221 -14.93 4.21 14.32
N ASP A 222 -16.07 3.97 13.68
CA ASP A 222 -16.32 4.40 12.29
C ASP A 222 -16.13 5.91 12.10
N SER A 223 -16.47 6.73 13.10
CA SER A 223 -16.27 8.19 13.06
C SER A 223 -14.80 8.62 13.06
N GLN A 224 -13.88 7.71 13.34
CA GLN A 224 -12.43 7.93 13.34
C GLN A 224 -11.77 7.42 12.05
N ARG A 225 -12.54 6.87 11.12
CA ARG A 225 -12.04 6.38 9.83
C ARG A 225 -12.27 7.42 8.75
N GLY A 226 -11.26 7.70 7.96
CA GLY A 226 -11.41 8.42 6.70
C GLY A 226 -12.12 7.58 5.64
N SER A 227 -12.49 8.22 4.55
CA SER A 227 -13.08 7.58 3.38
C SER A 227 -12.10 7.56 2.22
N VAL A 228 -12.27 6.61 1.30
CA VAL A 228 -11.53 6.58 0.03
C VAL A 228 -12.54 6.71 -1.09
N ILE A 229 -12.23 7.58 -2.04
CA ILE A 229 -13.01 7.77 -3.25
C ILE A 229 -12.11 7.61 -4.48
N GLU A 230 -12.75 7.22 -5.56
CA GLU A 230 -12.16 7.22 -6.89
C GLU A 230 -12.46 8.56 -7.57
N ILE A 231 -11.48 9.12 -8.27
CA ILE A 231 -11.67 10.27 -9.15
C ILE A 231 -11.12 9.97 -10.54
N ASN A 232 -11.67 10.69 -11.51
CA ASN A 232 -11.09 10.86 -12.83
C ASN A 232 -10.92 12.36 -13.05
N TYR A 233 -9.71 12.79 -13.43
CA TYR A 233 -9.39 14.20 -13.67
C TYR A 233 -8.90 14.43 -15.10
N PRO A 234 -9.28 15.56 -15.72
CA PRO A 234 -8.85 15.88 -17.07
C PRO A 234 -7.36 16.18 -17.08
N THR A 235 -6.67 15.59 -18.05
CA THR A 235 -5.24 15.82 -18.32
C THR A 235 -4.99 15.67 -19.82
N ARG A 236 -3.71 15.71 -20.20
CA ARG A 236 -3.25 15.47 -21.57
C ARG A 236 -2.01 14.60 -21.62
N ASP A 237 -1.61 14.21 -22.82
CA ASP A 237 -0.33 13.58 -23.07
C ASP A 237 0.76 14.65 -23.07
N TYR A 238 1.57 14.70 -22.01
CA TYR A 238 2.65 15.67 -21.88
C TYR A 238 3.91 15.28 -22.66
N THR A 239 3.91 14.15 -23.36
CA THR A 239 4.93 13.82 -24.36
C THR A 239 4.66 14.47 -25.71
N VAL A 240 3.44 15.02 -25.90
CA VAL A 240 3.04 15.74 -27.11
C VAL A 240 3.22 17.25 -26.88
N GLU A 241 4.05 17.86 -27.72
CA GLU A 241 4.28 19.31 -27.72
C GLU A 241 2.96 20.09 -27.89
N GLU A 242 2.84 21.23 -27.21
CA GLU A 242 1.63 22.07 -27.22
C GLU A 242 1.14 22.39 -28.65
N SER A 243 2.06 22.67 -29.58
CA SER A 243 1.73 23.02 -30.96
C SER A 243 1.17 21.85 -31.78
N ALA A 244 1.36 20.62 -31.33
CA ALA A 244 0.89 19.40 -32.00
C ALA A 244 -0.29 18.75 -31.26
N LEU A 245 -0.71 19.31 -30.12
CA LEU A 245 -1.74 18.73 -29.28
C LEU A 245 -3.10 18.74 -29.98
N THR A 246 -3.77 17.60 -29.97
CA THR A 246 -5.12 17.41 -30.51
C THR A 246 -6.09 16.95 -29.42
N ASP A 247 -7.39 16.92 -29.70
CA ASP A 247 -8.38 16.38 -28.77
C ASP A 247 -8.13 14.90 -28.44
N ALA A 248 -7.51 14.14 -29.36
CA ALA A 248 -7.13 12.77 -29.10
C ALA A 248 -6.06 12.65 -28.01
N ASP A 249 -5.31 13.71 -27.74
CA ASP A 249 -4.24 13.80 -26.72
C ASP A 249 -4.74 14.19 -25.34
N ARG A 250 -6.05 14.45 -25.20
CA ARG A 250 -6.70 14.78 -23.94
C ARG A 250 -7.48 13.57 -23.43
N TYR A 251 -7.40 13.31 -22.14
CA TYR A 251 -8.04 12.16 -21.53
C TYR A 251 -8.33 12.41 -20.04
N GLU A 252 -9.20 11.59 -19.48
CA GLU A 252 -9.47 11.55 -18.06
C GLU A 252 -8.55 10.50 -17.40
N LYS A 253 -7.90 10.87 -16.32
CA LYS A 253 -6.93 10.03 -15.61
C LYS A 253 -7.41 9.65 -14.22
N HIS A 254 -7.33 8.37 -13.91
CA HIS A 254 -7.79 7.79 -12.66
C HIS A 254 -6.80 8.07 -11.52
N ALA A 255 -7.33 8.36 -10.33
CA ALA A 255 -6.56 8.45 -9.09
C ALA A 255 -7.44 8.07 -7.88
N TRP A 256 -6.78 7.58 -6.82
CA TRP A 256 -7.43 7.37 -5.53
C TRP A 256 -7.25 8.58 -4.62
N VAL A 257 -8.31 8.95 -3.91
CA VAL A 257 -8.27 10.03 -2.92
C VAL A 257 -8.73 9.51 -1.57
N TYR A 258 -7.90 9.65 -0.54
CA TYR A 258 -8.32 9.48 0.85
C TYR A 258 -8.69 10.82 1.45
N LEU A 259 -9.85 10.86 2.10
CA LEU A 259 -10.38 12.00 2.84
C LEU A 259 -10.33 11.68 4.33
N PRO A 260 -9.74 12.56 5.16
CA PRO A 260 -9.57 12.27 6.58
C PRO A 260 -10.92 12.20 7.31
N ALA A 261 -10.95 11.48 8.44
CA ALA A 261 -12.15 11.34 9.25
C ALA A 261 -12.76 12.71 9.61
N GLY A 262 -14.06 12.88 9.32
CA GLY A 262 -14.78 14.14 9.51
C GLY A 262 -14.62 15.17 8.38
N TYR A 263 -14.04 14.79 7.23
CA TYR A 263 -14.05 15.64 6.04
C TYR A 263 -15.49 15.94 5.60
N ASP A 264 -15.81 17.22 5.45
CA ASP A 264 -17.10 17.71 4.96
C ASP A 264 -16.88 18.60 3.74
N ALA A 265 -17.36 18.18 2.58
CA ALA A 265 -17.23 18.93 1.33
C ALA A 265 -18.00 20.27 1.36
N SER A 266 -19.00 20.42 2.23
CA SER A 266 -19.77 21.65 2.41
C SER A 266 -19.08 22.67 3.32
N ASP A 267 -18.21 22.22 4.24
CA ASP A 267 -17.42 23.09 5.10
C ASP A 267 -16.17 23.60 4.38
N LYS A 268 -16.27 24.79 3.79
CA LYS A 268 -15.13 25.45 3.11
C LYS A 268 -14.12 26.13 4.04
N THR A 269 -14.39 26.13 5.35
CA THR A 269 -13.49 26.74 6.34
C THR A 269 -12.42 25.78 6.80
N THR A 270 -12.75 24.49 6.95
CA THR A 270 -11.79 23.45 7.29
C THR A 270 -11.03 23.00 6.05
N LYS A 271 -9.73 23.35 5.99
CA LYS A 271 -8.83 23.01 4.89
C LYS A 271 -7.71 22.08 5.35
N TYR A 272 -7.28 21.21 4.45
CA TYR A 272 -6.29 20.17 4.70
C TYR A 272 -5.05 20.35 3.81
N PRO A 273 -3.84 20.05 4.30
CA PRO A 273 -2.70 19.79 3.42
C PRO A 273 -3.01 18.65 2.44
N VAL A 274 -2.27 18.60 1.33
CA VAL A 274 -2.37 17.55 0.33
C VAL A 274 -1.06 16.77 0.23
N PHE A 275 -1.15 15.46 0.21
CA PHE A 275 -0.04 14.55 -0.01
C PHE A 275 -0.30 13.78 -1.32
N ILE A 276 0.60 13.92 -2.29
CA ILE A 276 0.60 13.16 -3.54
C ILE A 276 1.56 11.98 -3.42
N LEU A 277 1.09 10.78 -3.75
CA LEU A 277 1.85 9.54 -3.67
C LEU A 277 1.86 8.83 -5.04
N ILE A 278 3.05 8.49 -5.54
CA ILE A 278 3.24 7.87 -6.85
C ILE A 278 3.96 6.52 -6.77
N HIS A 279 3.72 5.66 -7.76
CA HIS A 279 4.19 4.27 -7.83
C HIS A 279 5.57 4.14 -8.53
N GLY A 280 6.09 2.90 -8.59
CA GLY A 280 7.35 2.57 -9.26
C GLY A 280 7.18 2.19 -10.74
N PHE A 281 8.26 1.70 -11.35
CA PHE A 281 8.24 1.26 -12.75
C PHE A 281 7.37 0.00 -12.90
N GLY A 282 6.58 -0.09 -13.97
CA GLY A 282 5.71 -1.24 -14.25
C GLY A 282 4.45 -1.29 -13.38
N GLN A 283 4.11 -0.20 -12.71
CA GLN A 283 3.03 -0.11 -11.72
C GLN A 283 2.02 0.98 -12.09
N ASN A 284 0.97 1.12 -11.28
CA ASN A 284 -0.03 2.18 -11.42
C ASN A 284 -0.54 2.65 -10.05
N GLU A 285 -1.52 3.55 -10.03
CA GLU A 285 -2.11 4.12 -8.81
C GLU A 285 -2.72 3.08 -7.86
N ASN A 286 -3.06 1.88 -8.36
CA ASN A 286 -3.59 0.79 -7.52
C ASN A 286 -2.50 0.06 -6.74
N SER A 287 -1.23 0.21 -7.11
CA SER A 287 -0.12 -0.56 -6.53
C SER A 287 0.11 -0.27 -5.05
N TRP A 288 -0.22 0.94 -4.58
CA TRP A 288 -0.18 1.28 -3.16
C TRP A 288 -1.27 0.60 -2.32
N GLY A 289 -2.26 -0.03 -2.97
CA GLY A 289 -3.34 -0.77 -2.32
C GLY A 289 -4.41 0.13 -1.67
N LEU A 290 -4.45 1.43 -1.98
CA LEU A 290 -5.56 2.29 -1.56
C LEU A 290 -6.79 1.96 -2.40
N SER A 291 -7.94 1.74 -1.76
CA SER A 291 -9.21 1.56 -2.48
C SER A 291 -10.41 1.90 -1.61
N ASN A 292 -11.58 2.05 -2.23
CA ASN A 292 -12.86 2.17 -1.54
C ASN A 292 -13.48 0.81 -1.17
N LYS A 293 -12.72 -0.28 -1.29
CA LYS A 293 -13.14 -1.65 -1.01
C LYS A 293 -12.50 -2.19 0.27
N GLY A 294 -13.11 -3.20 0.87
CA GLY A 294 -12.63 -3.81 2.10
C GLY A 294 -12.41 -2.75 3.19
N ARG A 295 -11.21 -2.74 3.78
CA ARG A 295 -10.79 -1.72 4.76
C ARG A 295 -9.93 -0.60 4.16
N GLY A 296 -9.82 -0.55 2.83
CA GLY A 296 -9.13 0.47 2.06
C GLY A 296 -7.60 0.43 2.06
N GLY A 297 -6.99 -0.68 2.50
CA GLY A 297 -5.55 -0.92 2.36
C GLY A 297 -4.71 -0.53 3.57
N LYS A 298 -3.47 -1.04 3.61
CA LYS A 298 -2.47 -0.79 4.67
C LYS A 298 -2.27 0.70 4.94
N ILE A 299 -2.07 1.47 3.87
CA ILE A 299 -1.80 2.92 3.98
C ILE A 299 -2.99 3.70 4.57
N LYS A 300 -4.23 3.28 4.27
CA LYS A 300 -5.41 3.85 4.94
C LYS A 300 -5.42 3.51 6.42
N GLY A 301 -5.09 2.28 6.79
CA GLY A 301 -4.97 1.85 8.17
C GLY A 301 -3.99 2.71 8.98
N TYR A 302 -2.79 2.94 8.44
CA TYR A 302 -1.79 3.80 9.08
C TYR A 302 -2.30 5.24 9.28
N MET A 303 -2.94 5.81 8.25
CA MET A 303 -3.52 7.15 8.33
C MET A 303 -4.66 7.23 9.36
N ASP A 304 -5.62 6.31 9.32
CA ASP A 304 -6.76 6.29 10.26
C ASP A 304 -6.26 6.20 11.71
N ARG A 305 -5.39 5.24 12.02
CA ARG A 305 -4.86 5.05 13.38
C ARG A 305 -4.02 6.24 13.83
N GLY A 306 -3.12 6.71 12.96
CA GLY A 306 -2.26 7.85 13.24
C GLY A 306 -3.04 9.15 13.45
N MET A 307 -4.10 9.38 12.67
CA MET A 307 -4.94 10.58 12.84
C MET A 307 -5.83 10.45 14.09
N ALA A 308 -6.34 9.25 14.38
CA ALA A 308 -7.17 9.00 15.56
C ALA A 308 -6.41 9.15 16.89
N ASN A 309 -5.14 8.75 16.93
CA ASN A 309 -4.29 8.89 18.12
C ASN A 309 -3.54 10.24 18.20
N GLY A 310 -3.66 11.10 17.19
CA GLY A 310 -3.03 12.42 17.15
C GLY A 310 -1.56 12.42 16.72
N ASN A 311 -1.00 11.29 16.29
CA ASN A 311 0.37 11.20 15.80
C ASN A 311 0.53 11.62 14.34
N VAL A 312 -0.55 11.66 13.55
CA VAL A 312 -0.54 12.08 12.14
C VAL A 312 -1.49 13.25 11.97
N GLU A 313 -1.00 14.33 11.35
CA GLU A 313 -1.83 15.48 10.99
C GLU A 313 -2.89 15.08 9.97
N LYS A 314 -4.09 15.67 10.03
CA LYS A 314 -5.11 15.39 9.00
C LYS A 314 -4.70 16.01 7.67
N PHE A 315 -4.62 15.20 6.62
CA PHE A 315 -4.36 15.61 5.24
C PHE A 315 -5.24 14.83 4.26
N ILE A 316 -5.34 15.32 3.02
CA ILE A 316 -5.89 14.59 1.89
C ILE A 316 -4.75 13.85 1.19
N LEU A 317 -4.88 12.55 0.98
CA LEU A 317 -3.93 11.78 0.17
C LEU A 317 -4.48 11.63 -1.24
N VAL A 318 -3.65 11.84 -2.25
CA VAL A 318 -3.93 11.56 -3.65
C VAL A 318 -2.90 10.55 -4.14
N VAL A 319 -3.35 9.35 -4.47
CA VAL A 319 -2.50 8.31 -5.09
C VAL A 319 -2.76 8.34 -6.58
N ALA A 320 -1.75 8.75 -7.34
CA ALA A 320 -1.86 8.98 -8.78
C ALA A 320 -0.79 8.18 -9.55
N SER A 321 -1.03 8.00 -10.85
CA SER A 321 0.00 7.46 -11.73
C SER A 321 1.00 8.53 -12.13
N GLY A 322 2.30 8.25 -11.96
CA GLY A 322 3.39 9.14 -12.34
C GLY A 322 3.67 9.21 -13.85
N VAL A 323 2.82 8.62 -14.69
CA VAL A 323 3.00 8.53 -16.16
C VAL A 323 2.14 9.58 -16.85
N ALA A 324 2.73 10.69 -17.30
CA ALA A 324 2.00 11.77 -17.97
C ALA A 324 1.93 11.60 -19.49
N SER A 325 1.51 10.40 -19.94
CA SER A 325 1.25 10.06 -21.35
C SER A 325 -0.01 9.21 -21.44
N LYS A 326 -0.55 8.98 -22.64
CA LYS A 326 -1.72 8.08 -22.83
C LYS A 326 -1.49 6.65 -22.34
N ASN A 327 -0.25 6.21 -22.22
CA ASN A 327 0.13 4.86 -21.79
C ASN A 327 0.20 4.74 -20.26
N TRP A 328 -0.69 5.42 -19.54
CA TRP A 328 -0.77 5.45 -18.09
C TRP A 328 -1.72 4.36 -17.54
N GLY A 329 -1.58 4.04 -16.25
CA GLY A 329 -2.60 3.32 -15.46
C GLY A 329 -3.16 2.03 -16.10
N PRO A 330 -4.49 1.85 -16.18
CA PRO A 330 -5.10 0.66 -16.78
C PRO A 330 -4.92 0.60 -18.32
N ASN A 331 -4.48 1.68 -18.97
CA ASN A 331 -4.30 1.78 -20.42
C ASN A 331 -2.85 1.50 -20.87
N GLY A 332 -1.91 1.32 -19.94
CA GLY A 332 -0.51 1.02 -20.27
C GLY A 332 0.19 0.21 -19.19
N ALA A 333 1.34 -0.37 -19.52
CA ALA A 333 2.08 -1.21 -18.60
C ALA A 333 2.81 -0.42 -17.48
N GLY A 334 2.59 0.89 -17.38
CA GLY A 334 3.24 1.74 -16.38
C GLY A 334 4.76 1.81 -16.56
N ASN A 335 5.26 1.65 -17.78
CA ASN A 335 6.68 1.55 -18.15
C ASN A 335 7.12 2.60 -19.19
N ASP A 336 6.29 3.62 -19.45
CA ASP A 336 6.55 4.69 -20.41
C ASP A 336 7.51 5.75 -19.81
N VAL A 337 8.77 5.68 -20.24
CA VAL A 337 9.85 6.54 -19.74
C VAL A 337 9.65 8.00 -20.10
N ASP A 338 9.14 8.29 -21.30
CA ASP A 338 8.90 9.66 -21.73
C ASP A 338 7.76 10.27 -20.90
N GLY A 339 6.70 9.48 -20.67
CA GLY A 339 5.61 9.85 -19.77
C GLY A 339 6.07 10.12 -18.33
N PHE A 340 7.03 9.37 -17.78
CA PHE A 340 7.56 9.65 -16.44
C PHE A 340 8.29 10.99 -16.38
N ASN A 341 9.11 11.28 -17.38
CA ASN A 341 9.88 12.53 -17.45
C ASN A 341 8.96 13.74 -17.67
N ALA A 342 7.82 13.54 -18.33
CA ALA A 342 6.83 14.57 -18.60
C ALA A 342 5.92 14.90 -17.39
N PHE A 343 5.99 14.13 -16.31
CA PHE A 343 5.08 14.26 -15.15
C PHE A 343 5.11 15.64 -14.46
N LYS A 344 6.17 16.43 -14.64
CA LYS A 344 6.22 17.82 -14.16
C LYS A 344 5.03 18.65 -14.66
N GLY A 345 4.69 18.52 -15.94
CA GLY A 345 3.61 19.28 -16.56
C GLY A 345 2.27 18.90 -15.96
N GLU A 346 1.96 17.60 -15.93
CA GLU A 346 0.71 17.10 -15.32
C GLU A 346 0.59 17.49 -13.85
N LEU A 347 1.67 17.39 -13.07
CA LEU A 347 1.67 17.76 -11.65
C LEU A 347 1.34 19.24 -11.44
N ARG A 348 1.95 20.12 -12.24
CA ARG A 348 1.83 21.58 -12.11
C ARG A 348 0.53 22.12 -12.68
N ASP A 349 0.16 21.67 -13.87
CA ASP A 349 -0.87 22.29 -14.69
C ASP A 349 -2.24 21.60 -14.56
N ASP A 350 -2.28 20.32 -14.20
CA ASP A 350 -3.53 19.54 -14.12
C ASP A 350 -3.83 19.00 -12.71
N LEU A 351 -2.98 18.14 -12.15
CA LEU A 351 -3.28 17.38 -10.93
C LEU A 351 -3.42 18.28 -9.68
N ILE A 352 -2.42 19.09 -9.36
CA ILE A 352 -2.50 19.99 -8.19
C ILE A 352 -3.65 21.01 -8.35
N PRO A 353 -3.82 21.67 -9.51
CA PRO A 353 -4.96 22.56 -9.74
C PRO A 353 -6.32 21.87 -9.59
N TYR A 354 -6.49 20.66 -10.16
CA TYR A 354 -7.71 19.88 -10.02
C TYR A 354 -8.01 19.59 -8.55
N VAL A 355 -7.01 19.14 -7.78
CA VAL A 355 -7.20 18.79 -6.38
C VAL A 355 -7.57 20.02 -5.55
N ARG A 356 -6.96 21.19 -5.81
CA ARG A 356 -7.34 22.46 -5.15
C ARG A 356 -8.74 22.95 -5.51
N ALA A 357 -9.18 22.72 -6.75
CA ALA A 357 -10.50 23.15 -7.21
C ALA A 357 -11.63 22.27 -6.64
N ASN A 358 -11.37 20.97 -6.43
CA ASN A 358 -12.40 20.00 -6.08
C ASN A 358 -12.41 19.62 -4.58
N PHE A 359 -11.33 19.89 -3.85
CA PHE A 359 -11.22 19.54 -2.42
C PHE A 359 -10.84 20.73 -1.55
N ASN A 360 -11.11 20.62 -0.24
CA ASN A 360 -10.78 21.67 0.72
C ASN A 360 -9.28 21.64 1.06
N VAL A 361 -8.45 22.20 0.17
CA VAL A 361 -6.98 22.16 0.26
C VAL A 361 -6.43 23.47 0.82
N LYS A 362 -5.39 23.39 1.65
CA LYS A 362 -4.61 24.55 2.10
C LYS A 362 -3.69 25.06 0.98
N GLU A 363 -3.60 26.37 0.84
CA GLU A 363 -2.73 27.00 -0.15
C GLU A 363 -1.25 26.94 0.24
N GLY A 364 -0.37 27.11 -0.75
CA GLY A 364 1.07 27.24 -0.55
C GLY A 364 1.84 25.90 -0.48
N ARG A 365 3.10 25.94 -0.90
CA ARG A 365 3.99 24.78 -1.01
C ARG A 365 4.27 24.03 0.29
N ASP A 366 4.14 24.73 1.41
CA ASP A 366 4.31 24.15 2.73
C ASP A 366 3.16 23.18 3.06
N ASN A 367 2.02 23.27 2.38
CA ASN A 367 0.89 22.36 2.55
C ASN A 367 0.83 21.25 1.48
N VAL A 368 1.90 21.05 0.71
CA VAL A 368 1.98 20.01 -0.32
C VAL A 368 3.14 19.06 -0.01
N ALA A 369 2.87 17.76 -0.08
CA ALA A 369 3.87 16.70 -0.02
C ALA A 369 3.86 15.85 -1.29
N LEU A 370 5.04 15.35 -1.68
CA LEU A 370 5.21 14.37 -2.75
C LEU A 370 6.10 13.22 -2.28
N ALA A 371 5.66 11.99 -2.48
CA ALA A 371 6.49 10.82 -2.24
C ALA A 371 6.27 9.78 -3.33
N GLY A 372 7.25 8.91 -3.50
CA GLY A 372 7.11 7.78 -4.39
C GLY A 372 8.11 6.68 -4.12
N LEU A 373 7.81 5.49 -4.67
CA LEU A 373 8.67 4.32 -4.57
C LEU A 373 9.50 4.10 -5.85
N SER A 374 10.73 3.61 -5.73
CA SER A 374 11.58 3.24 -6.88
C SER A 374 11.72 4.39 -7.89
N MET A 375 11.28 4.18 -9.13
CA MET A 375 11.12 5.20 -10.17
C MET A 375 10.33 6.43 -9.69
N GLY A 376 9.18 6.26 -9.01
CA GLY A 376 8.41 7.37 -8.44
C GLY A 376 9.16 8.08 -7.30
N GLY A 377 10.04 7.36 -6.60
CA GLY A 377 11.00 7.98 -5.69
C GLY A 377 11.99 8.85 -6.46
N GLY A 378 12.52 8.36 -7.57
CA GLY A 378 13.36 9.15 -8.48
C GLY A 378 12.64 10.38 -9.06
N GLN A 379 11.36 10.26 -9.42
CA GLN A 379 10.52 11.41 -9.82
C GLN A 379 10.31 12.39 -8.66
N THR A 380 10.15 11.90 -7.42
CA THR A 380 10.07 12.78 -6.25
C THR A 380 11.33 13.64 -6.11
N LEU A 381 12.51 13.05 -6.31
CA LEU A 381 13.78 13.78 -6.31
C LEU A 381 13.87 14.71 -7.53
N ARG A 382 13.81 14.17 -8.75
CA ARG A 382 14.11 14.90 -9.98
C ARG A 382 13.02 15.86 -10.44
N ILE A 383 11.75 15.54 -10.25
CA ILE A 383 10.63 16.40 -10.64
C ILE A 383 10.17 17.21 -9.43
N GLY A 384 9.93 16.55 -8.30
CA GLY A 384 9.50 17.22 -7.08
C GLY A 384 10.50 18.26 -6.57
N ILE A 385 11.72 17.84 -6.25
CA ILE A 385 12.73 18.71 -5.63
C ILE A 385 13.46 19.57 -6.68
N VAL A 386 13.88 19.00 -7.81
CA VAL A 386 14.69 19.76 -8.80
C VAL A 386 13.84 20.66 -9.70
N GLU A 387 12.54 20.39 -9.90
CA GLU A 387 11.73 21.11 -10.89
C GLU A 387 10.46 21.78 -10.36
N CYS A 388 10.00 21.39 -9.18
CA CYS A 388 8.74 21.85 -8.58
C CYS A 388 8.90 22.28 -7.11
N LEU A 389 10.10 22.72 -6.71
CA LEU A 389 10.36 23.16 -5.32
C LEU A 389 9.54 24.39 -4.92
N ASP A 390 9.07 25.18 -5.88
CA ASP A 390 8.16 26.30 -5.67
C ASP A 390 6.72 25.88 -5.35
N LEU A 391 6.35 24.64 -5.72
CA LEU A 391 5.02 24.07 -5.48
C LEU A 391 4.96 23.15 -4.26
N ILE A 392 6.09 22.55 -3.87
CA ILE A 392 6.16 21.46 -2.89
C ILE A 392 7.34 21.67 -1.95
N SER A 393 7.17 21.31 -0.67
CA SER A 393 8.25 21.46 0.32
C SER A 393 8.49 20.22 1.19
N ASN A 394 7.64 19.19 1.06
CA ASN A 394 7.72 17.97 1.85
C ASN A 394 7.90 16.79 0.90
N PHE A 395 8.97 16.01 1.07
CA PHE A 395 9.34 14.96 0.13
C PHE A 395 9.69 13.64 0.80
N ALA A 396 9.38 12.51 0.16
CA ALA A 396 9.95 11.23 0.55
C ALA A 396 10.36 10.36 -0.65
N GLY A 397 11.62 9.91 -0.63
CA GLY A 397 12.15 8.94 -1.59
C GLY A 397 12.17 7.54 -0.97
N LEU A 398 11.34 6.63 -1.49
CA LEU A 398 11.20 5.27 -0.95
C LEU A 398 11.90 4.27 -1.89
N SER A 399 13.07 3.77 -1.49
CA SER A 399 14.04 3.10 -2.38
C SER A 399 14.21 3.83 -3.73
N PRO A 400 14.53 5.14 -3.75
CA PRO A 400 14.43 5.96 -4.94
C PRO A 400 15.52 5.62 -5.97
N SER A 401 15.16 5.59 -7.25
CA SER A 401 16.14 5.61 -8.34
C SER A 401 16.91 6.93 -8.30
N LEU A 402 18.22 6.88 -8.08
CA LEU A 402 19.08 8.06 -7.98
C LEU A 402 19.63 8.42 -9.37
N PHE A 403 18.84 9.17 -10.14
CA PHE A 403 19.22 9.57 -11.51
C PHE A 403 20.37 10.59 -11.56
N LEU A 404 20.57 11.36 -10.49
CA LEU A 404 21.64 12.34 -10.34
C LEU A 404 22.49 11.99 -9.12
N GLY A 405 23.80 12.18 -9.23
CA GLY A 405 24.68 12.14 -8.06
C GLY A 405 24.38 13.28 -7.09
N PRO A 406 24.76 13.18 -5.79
CA PRO A 406 24.35 14.16 -4.79
C PRO A 406 24.80 15.59 -5.11
N LYS A 407 26.01 15.75 -5.68
CA LYS A 407 26.52 17.07 -6.07
C LYS A 407 25.68 17.69 -7.20
N GLU A 408 25.46 16.94 -8.27
CA GLU A 408 24.67 17.40 -9.42
C GLU A 408 23.22 17.71 -9.01
N PHE A 409 22.65 16.88 -8.13
CA PHE A 409 21.35 17.12 -7.53
C PHE A 409 21.31 18.46 -6.80
N MET A 410 22.22 18.70 -5.83
CA MET A 410 22.25 19.97 -5.08
C MET A 410 22.51 21.18 -6.00
N ASP A 411 23.49 21.08 -6.91
CA ASP A 411 23.82 22.14 -7.86
C ASP A 411 22.62 22.54 -8.75
N ALA A 412 21.78 21.57 -9.14
CA ALA A 412 20.60 21.84 -9.96
C ALA A 412 19.55 22.69 -9.22
N ILE A 413 19.41 22.51 -7.90
CA ILE A 413 18.53 23.35 -7.08
C ILE A 413 19.20 24.69 -6.78
N ASP A 414 20.44 24.68 -6.30
CA ASP A 414 21.13 25.89 -5.85
C ASP A 414 21.50 26.83 -7.02
N GLY A 415 21.59 26.29 -8.24
CA GLY A 415 21.75 27.07 -9.47
C GLY A 415 20.44 27.64 -10.05
N ASN A 416 19.28 27.22 -9.55
CA ASN A 416 17.98 27.70 -10.03
C ASN A 416 17.49 28.91 -9.21
N LYS A 417 17.56 30.10 -9.83
CA LYS A 417 17.16 31.37 -9.19
C LYS A 417 15.69 31.43 -8.77
N ASP A 418 14.81 30.70 -9.44
CA ASP A 418 13.39 30.67 -9.06
C ASP A 418 13.20 29.99 -7.69
N PHE A 419 14.20 29.24 -7.23
CA PHE A 419 14.20 28.56 -5.96
C PHE A 419 15.04 29.27 -4.90
N ASP A 420 15.57 30.47 -5.17
CA ASP A 420 16.37 31.21 -4.18
C ASP A 420 15.59 31.41 -2.87
N GLY A 421 16.20 31.00 -1.76
CA GLY A 421 15.60 31.09 -0.43
C GLY A 421 14.56 30.03 -0.08
N LEU A 422 14.11 29.18 -1.02
CA LEU A 422 13.13 28.13 -0.73
C LEU A 422 13.76 26.96 0.03
N LYS A 423 13.31 26.72 1.26
CA LYS A 423 13.74 25.56 2.07
C LYS A 423 12.86 24.33 1.83
N ILE A 424 13.47 23.15 1.91
CA ILE A 424 12.77 21.86 1.98
C ILE A 424 12.40 21.65 3.44
N ARG A 425 11.10 21.69 3.76
CA ARG A 425 10.60 21.58 5.14
C ARG A 425 10.86 20.19 5.70
N ASN A 426 10.57 19.15 4.92
CA ASN A 426 10.69 17.76 5.32
C ASN A 426 11.26 16.94 4.17
N PHE A 427 12.30 16.14 4.43
CA PHE A 427 12.78 15.15 3.47
C PHE A 427 13.07 13.82 4.17
N TYR A 428 12.38 12.77 3.72
CA TYR A 428 12.56 11.42 4.22
C TYR A 428 13.14 10.50 3.15
N MET A 429 14.07 9.63 3.52
CA MET A 429 14.62 8.63 2.60
C MET A 429 14.71 7.26 3.27
N ILE A 430 14.27 6.21 2.56
CA ILE A 430 14.39 4.83 3.05
C ILE A 430 14.88 3.92 1.93
N THR A 431 15.62 2.89 2.28
CA THR A 431 15.86 1.71 1.42
C THR A 431 16.16 0.49 2.28
N GLY A 432 16.11 -0.70 1.69
CA GLY A 432 16.56 -1.92 2.34
C GLY A 432 18.06 -2.16 2.14
N ASP A 433 18.75 -2.76 3.10
CA ASP A 433 20.19 -3.07 2.96
C ASP A 433 20.47 -4.25 2.01
N ALA A 434 19.45 -5.05 1.67
CA ALA A 434 19.51 -6.12 0.68
C ALA A 434 18.99 -5.70 -0.70
N ASP A 435 18.56 -4.44 -0.87
CA ASP A 435 18.24 -3.84 -2.16
C ASP A 435 19.55 -3.46 -2.90
N HIS A 436 20.18 -4.43 -3.55
CA HIS A 436 21.50 -4.22 -4.19
C HIS A 436 21.50 -3.04 -5.16
N ARG A 437 20.40 -2.88 -5.91
CA ARG A 437 20.29 -1.84 -6.94
C ARG A 437 20.34 -0.44 -6.34
N ILE A 438 19.55 -0.19 -5.30
CA ILE A 438 19.48 1.14 -4.70
C ILE A 438 20.61 1.34 -3.69
N PHE A 439 20.85 0.35 -2.84
CA PHE A 439 21.82 0.45 -1.74
C PHE A 439 23.27 0.47 -2.23
N VAL A 440 23.62 -0.39 -3.20
CA VAL A 440 24.99 -0.57 -3.68
C VAL A 440 25.21 0.18 -5.00
N ASP A 441 24.46 -0.18 -6.06
CA ASP A 441 24.75 0.32 -7.41
C ASP A 441 24.52 1.83 -7.54
N TYR A 442 23.56 2.38 -6.80
CA TYR A 442 23.28 3.82 -6.76
C TYR A 442 23.89 4.56 -5.57
N ASP A 443 24.66 3.89 -4.70
CA ASP A 443 25.28 4.48 -3.50
C ASP A 443 24.31 5.33 -2.66
N PHE A 444 23.16 4.74 -2.30
CA PHE A 444 22.18 5.40 -1.44
C PHE A 444 22.79 5.92 -0.12
N PRO A 445 23.66 5.17 0.61
CA PRO A 445 24.30 5.69 1.81
C PRO A 445 25.14 6.95 1.56
N GLY A 446 25.88 7.01 0.43
CA GLY A 446 26.63 8.19 0.02
C GLY A 446 25.72 9.38 -0.28
N PHE A 447 24.62 9.16 -1.01
CA PHE A 447 23.64 10.20 -1.29
C PHE A 447 23.02 10.79 -0.01
N VAL A 448 22.54 9.93 0.89
CA VAL A 448 21.96 10.32 2.20
C VAL A 448 22.97 11.11 3.04
N LYS A 449 24.23 10.71 3.04
CA LYS A 449 25.29 11.40 3.78
C LYS A 449 25.47 12.85 3.32
N GLU A 450 25.35 13.13 2.03
CA GLU A 450 25.45 14.50 1.52
C GLU A 450 24.16 15.30 1.78
N MET A 451 22.97 14.69 1.62
CA MET A 451 21.71 15.37 1.95
C MET A 451 21.64 15.82 3.41
N LYS A 452 22.17 15.03 4.35
CA LYS A 452 22.28 15.42 5.77
C LYS A 452 23.09 16.68 6.03
N LYS A 453 23.98 17.07 5.10
CA LYS A 453 24.83 18.26 5.23
C LYS A 453 24.26 19.46 4.48
N TRP A 454 23.29 19.25 3.59
CA TRP A 454 22.76 20.31 2.75
C TRP A 454 21.83 21.22 3.55
N ASP A 455 22.16 22.50 3.62
CA ASP A 455 21.48 23.49 4.46
C ASP A 455 20.08 23.87 3.95
N ARG A 456 19.71 23.40 2.76
CA ARG A 456 18.37 23.58 2.18
C ARG A 456 17.30 22.73 2.86
N ILE A 457 17.67 21.69 3.61
CA ILE A 457 16.72 20.76 4.26
C ILE A 457 16.60 21.08 5.76
N GLU A 458 15.39 21.42 6.22
CA GLU A 458 15.13 21.76 7.62
C GLU A 458 15.00 20.51 8.50
N ASN A 459 14.28 19.49 8.03
CA ASN A 459 14.07 18.23 8.73
C ASN A 459 14.36 17.05 7.80
N PHE A 460 15.57 16.51 7.90
CA PHE A 460 15.98 15.31 7.19
C PHE A 460 15.91 14.07 8.10
N LYS A 461 15.28 13.00 7.61
CA LYS A 461 15.26 11.69 8.28
C LYS A 461 15.52 10.58 7.28
N ASP A 462 16.20 9.53 7.73
CA ASP A 462 16.46 8.35 6.93
C ASP A 462 16.31 7.06 7.73
N TYR A 463 16.06 5.97 7.02
CA TYR A 463 16.01 4.63 7.59
C TYR A 463 16.61 3.61 6.62
N ILE A 464 17.43 2.70 7.14
CA ILE A 464 17.89 1.51 6.40
C ILE A 464 17.10 0.33 6.97
N PHE A 465 16.31 -0.33 6.15
CA PHE A 465 15.49 -1.47 6.55
C PHE A 465 16.36 -2.73 6.56
N PRO A 466 16.67 -3.32 7.74
CA PRO A 466 17.55 -4.48 7.81
C PRO A 466 16.90 -5.71 7.17
N GLY A 467 17.62 -6.37 6.27
CA GLY A 467 17.12 -7.48 5.44
C GLY A 467 16.10 -7.06 4.37
N GLY A 468 15.78 -5.77 4.25
CA GLY A 468 14.80 -5.27 3.31
C GLY A 468 15.31 -5.33 1.87
N THR A 469 14.44 -5.69 0.93
CA THR A 469 14.76 -5.72 -0.50
C THR A 469 14.03 -4.60 -1.26
N HIS A 470 13.97 -4.67 -2.59
CA HIS A 470 13.27 -3.69 -3.42
C HIS A 470 11.76 -3.98 -3.46
N ASP A 471 11.10 -3.91 -2.30
CA ASP A 471 9.75 -4.43 -2.10
C ASP A 471 8.84 -3.55 -1.21
N PHE A 472 7.55 -3.91 -1.19
CA PHE A 472 6.50 -3.18 -0.50
C PHE A 472 6.66 -3.07 1.03
N PRO A 473 7.18 -4.07 1.77
CA PRO A 473 7.49 -3.90 3.19
C PRO A 473 8.35 -2.67 3.49
N VAL A 474 9.39 -2.42 2.68
CA VAL A 474 10.23 -1.21 2.81
C VAL A 474 9.43 0.05 2.51
N TRP A 475 8.62 0.04 1.44
CA TRP A 475 7.86 1.22 1.02
C TRP A 475 6.71 1.57 1.97
N TYR A 476 6.01 0.58 2.52
CA TYR A 476 4.97 0.78 3.55
C TYR A 476 5.56 1.35 4.83
N LYS A 477 6.72 0.84 5.27
CA LYS A 477 7.45 1.41 6.41
C LYS A 477 7.80 2.88 6.15
N GLY A 478 8.29 3.19 4.95
CA GLY A 478 8.63 4.55 4.56
C GLY A 478 7.43 5.49 4.53
N PHE A 479 6.31 5.06 3.97
CA PHE A 479 5.06 5.81 4.00
C PHE A 479 4.62 6.08 5.45
N ASN A 480 4.62 5.05 6.31
CA ASN A 480 4.20 5.18 7.72
C ASN A 480 5.10 6.14 8.52
N ASP A 481 6.42 6.08 8.32
CA ASP A 481 7.35 7.04 8.95
C ASP A 481 7.11 8.47 8.46
N PHE A 482 6.89 8.64 7.15
CA PHE A 482 6.75 9.95 6.54
C PHE A 482 5.46 10.67 6.98
N ILE A 483 4.31 9.98 7.02
CA ILE A 483 3.06 10.59 7.48
C ILE A 483 3.12 11.07 8.94
N GLN A 484 3.99 10.49 9.75
CA GLN A 484 4.21 10.90 11.14
C GLN A 484 5.08 12.16 11.28
N MET A 485 5.77 12.61 10.23
CA MET A 485 6.61 13.81 10.25
C MET A 485 6.04 15.00 9.48
N VAL A 486 5.30 14.76 8.39
CA VAL A 486 4.84 15.86 7.52
C VAL A 486 3.76 16.73 8.15
N PHE A 487 3.68 17.97 7.67
CA PHE A 487 2.67 18.97 8.04
C PHE A 487 2.65 19.40 9.52
N LYS A 488 3.56 18.88 10.34
CA LYS A 488 3.79 19.30 11.72
C LYS A 488 4.68 20.52 11.78
N TYR A 489 4.12 21.68 11.44
CA TYR A 489 4.84 22.94 11.57
C TYR A 489 4.68 23.47 12.99
N LYS A 490 5.79 23.85 13.62
CA LYS A 490 5.71 24.72 14.80
C LYS A 490 5.02 26.01 14.35
N GLU A 491 3.96 26.42 15.04
CA GLU A 491 3.33 27.73 14.87
C GLU A 491 4.36 28.84 15.14
N VAL A 492 5.18 29.20 14.14
CA VAL A 492 6.12 30.32 14.26
C VAL A 492 5.90 31.37 13.17
N GLU A 493 5.17 31.08 12.09
CA GLU A 493 5.08 32.02 10.95
C GLU A 493 3.68 32.57 10.64
N GLN A 494 2.61 32.16 11.33
CA GLN A 494 1.28 32.77 11.11
C GLN A 494 1.14 34.19 11.69
N GLN A 495 2.13 34.71 12.43
CA GLN A 495 2.15 36.12 12.87
C GLN A 495 2.87 37.08 11.90
N GLN A 496 3.49 36.59 10.82
CA GLN A 496 4.24 37.45 9.88
C GLN A 496 3.51 37.74 8.56
N GLN A 497 2.29 37.22 8.36
CA GLN A 497 1.48 37.46 7.16
C GLN A 497 0.17 38.22 7.42
N GLN A 498 0.05 38.90 8.55
CA GLN A 498 -1.04 39.87 8.72
C GLN A 498 -0.58 41.22 8.13
N PRO A 499 -1.22 41.74 7.07
CA PRO A 499 -0.87 43.06 6.56
C PRO A 499 -1.11 44.10 7.66
N THR A 500 -0.08 44.90 7.95
CA THR A 500 -0.19 46.06 8.83
C THR A 500 -1.36 46.92 8.36
N PRO A 501 -2.34 47.27 9.21
CA PRO A 501 -3.42 48.14 8.80
C PRO A 501 -2.85 49.50 8.39
N THR A 502 -3.16 49.93 7.16
CA THR A 502 -2.84 51.26 6.65
C THR A 502 -3.35 52.31 7.64
N PRO A 503 -2.52 53.26 8.10
CA PRO A 503 -3.00 54.31 8.99
C PRO A 503 -4.04 55.16 8.26
N THR A 504 -5.22 55.27 8.86
CA THR A 504 -6.29 56.17 8.42
C THR A 504 -5.77 57.61 8.42
N PRO A 505 -6.02 58.43 7.38
CA PRO A 505 -5.64 59.83 7.43
C PRO A 505 -6.47 60.56 8.50
N THR A 506 -5.77 61.18 9.45
CA THR A 506 -6.34 62.03 10.49
C THR A 506 -7.08 63.22 9.87
N PRO A 507 -8.26 63.63 10.38
CA PRO A 507 -8.94 64.83 9.91
C PRO A 507 -8.15 66.09 10.27
N THR A 508 -7.99 66.97 9.28
CA THR A 508 -7.38 68.29 9.41
C THR A 508 -8.11 69.15 10.45
N GLU A 509 -7.44 69.50 11.56
CA GLU A 509 -7.92 70.51 12.50
C GLU A 509 -7.72 71.93 11.95
N THR A 510 -8.77 72.74 12.06
CA THR A 510 -8.79 74.18 11.74
C THR A 510 -8.14 74.96 12.89
N PRO A 511 -7.37 76.03 12.65
CA PRO A 511 -6.63 76.72 13.72
C PRO A 511 -7.56 77.57 14.59
N SER A 512 -7.53 77.30 15.90
CA SER A 512 -8.16 78.13 16.95
C SER A 512 -7.10 78.90 17.71
N THR A 513 -7.37 80.20 17.84
CA THR A 513 -6.55 81.27 18.41
C THR A 513 -6.18 81.07 19.89
N THR A 514 -4.97 81.53 20.19
CA THR A 514 -4.33 81.68 21.50
C THR A 514 -5.19 82.47 22.49
N GLN A 515 -5.33 81.97 23.73
CA GLN A 515 -5.20 82.82 24.94
C GLN A 515 -5.06 82.01 26.24
N SER A 516 -4.49 82.69 27.21
CA SER A 516 -3.68 82.24 28.33
C SER A 516 -4.39 81.72 29.58
N LYS A 517 -3.71 80.79 30.26
CA LYS A 517 -3.56 80.59 31.73
C LYS A 517 -4.76 80.88 32.65
N CYS A 518 -5.23 79.86 33.38
CA CYS A 518 -5.26 79.90 34.86
C CYS A 518 -5.50 78.50 35.48
N LYS A 519 -4.82 78.21 36.59
CA LYS A 519 -4.99 77.01 37.43
C LYS A 519 -6.15 77.23 38.41
N ILE A 520 -7.09 76.28 38.53
CA ILE A 520 -7.90 76.10 39.77
C ILE A 520 -8.08 74.60 40.08
N LYS A 521 -7.90 74.27 41.37
CA LYS A 521 -8.02 72.95 42.02
C LYS A 521 -9.46 72.62 42.41
N LYS A 522 -9.74 71.30 42.45
CA LYS A 522 -10.74 70.56 43.27
C LYS A 522 -12.23 70.87 43.04
N THR A 523 -13.05 69.83 42.85
CA THR A 523 -13.89 69.24 43.92
C THR A 523 -14.77 68.11 43.38
N VAL A 524 -14.89 67.07 44.19
CA VAL A 524 -15.75 65.88 44.06
C VAL A 524 -17.22 66.26 44.29
N ILE A 525 -18.15 65.81 43.44
CA ILE A 525 -19.55 65.59 43.82
C ILE A 525 -20.05 64.27 43.23
N LYS A 526 -20.71 63.50 44.10
CA LYS A 526 -21.26 62.15 43.97
C LYS A 526 -22.77 62.24 43.71
N LYS A 527 -23.35 61.12 43.23
CA LYS A 527 -24.79 60.72 43.23
C LYS A 527 -25.69 61.32 42.13
N VAL A 528 -26.73 60.67 41.58
CA VAL A 528 -27.36 59.33 41.74
C VAL A 528 -28.38 59.12 40.59
N CYS A 529 -28.59 57.86 40.22
CA CYS A 529 -29.75 57.19 39.58
C CYS A 529 -30.82 58.00 38.80
N LYS A 530 -31.24 57.47 37.63
CA LYS A 530 -32.51 56.73 37.51
C LYS A 530 -32.67 56.03 36.15
N ALA A 531 -33.36 54.89 36.23
CA ALA A 531 -33.71 53.94 35.18
C ALA A 531 -34.91 54.37 34.30
N LYS A 532 -35.04 53.66 33.17
CA LYS A 532 -36.22 53.26 32.36
C LYS A 532 -35.76 53.28 30.89
N LYS A 533 -36.00 52.28 30.05
CA LYS A 533 -36.88 51.12 30.09
C LYS A 533 -36.34 50.09 29.10
#